data_AF-A0A9K3MZJ3-F1
#
_entry.id   AF-A0A9K3MZJ3-F1
#
_cell.length_a   1.000
_cell.length_b   1.000
_cell.length_c   1.000
_cell.angle_alpha   90.00
_cell.angle_beta   90.00
_cell.angle_gamma   90.00
#
_symmetry.space_group_name_H-M   'P 1'
#
loop_
_entity.id
_entity.type
_entity.pdbx_description
1 polymer ?
#
loop_
_entity_poly.entity_id
_entity_poly.type
_entity_poly.pdbx_seq_one_letter_code
_entity_poly.pdbx_strand_id
1 'polypeptide(L)'
;MDILRRAGISAKKEAPVNFLTDPTEGRSTLRPADVLVFGWEGGKHVCVDLTGVSPLAGFRENRFVAGQAVLKAESKKVEKHAKACEDNQHAFVPLAFDTFGSLAPEAVRFLARVQRVVHSNFSTPQGRGFVFSRFGFSIQKRMAAQFVARLPAILM
;
A
#
# COMPACT_ATOMS: atom_id res chain seq x y z
N MET A 1 -0.34 -9.78 0.67
CA MET A 1 0.33 -11.08 0.85
C MET A 1 -0.03 -12.09 -0.21
N ASP A 2 -1.31 -12.47 -0.43
CA ASP A 2 -1.67 -13.47 -1.46
C ASP A 2 -1.16 -13.14 -2.86
N ILE A 3 -1.29 -11.87 -3.30
CA ILE A 3 -0.80 -11.40 -4.60
C ILE A 3 0.71 -11.62 -4.74
N LEU A 4 1.51 -11.18 -3.76
CA LEU A 4 2.97 -11.30 -3.78
C LEU A 4 3.43 -12.76 -3.73
N ARG A 5 2.80 -13.57 -2.85
CA ARG A 5 3.06 -15.01 -2.76
C ARG A 5 2.80 -15.72 -4.09
N ARG A 6 1.65 -15.43 -4.72
CA ARG A 6 1.32 -16.00 -6.04
C ARG A 6 2.24 -15.51 -7.12
N ALA A 7 2.81 -14.31 -7.01
CA ALA A 7 3.84 -13.83 -7.92
C ALA A 7 5.20 -14.51 -7.72
N GLY A 8 5.38 -15.35 -6.70
CA GLY A 8 6.70 -15.88 -6.32
C GLY A 8 7.61 -14.84 -5.67
N ILE A 9 7.04 -13.73 -5.19
CA ILE A 9 7.78 -12.63 -4.56
C ILE A 9 7.83 -12.88 -3.06
N SER A 10 9.05 -13.01 -2.52
CA SER A 10 9.27 -13.17 -1.09
C SER A 10 8.93 -11.88 -0.34
N ALA A 11 8.03 -11.97 0.63
CA ALA A 11 7.60 -10.83 1.42
C ALA A 11 7.14 -11.23 2.83
N LYS A 12 7.28 -10.32 3.78
CA LYS A 12 6.81 -10.47 5.17
C LYS A 12 5.82 -9.35 5.50
N LYS A 13 4.67 -9.71 6.08
CA LYS A 13 3.67 -8.75 6.59
C LYS A 13 4.08 -8.28 7.98
N GLU A 14 3.78 -7.03 8.33
CA GLU A 14 4.05 -6.45 9.65
C GLU A 14 5.51 -6.70 10.05
N ALA A 15 6.42 -6.51 9.11
CA ALA A 15 7.82 -6.86 9.32
C ALA A 15 8.43 -5.89 10.34
N PRO A 16 9.03 -6.38 11.43
CA PRO A 16 9.68 -5.53 12.40
C PRO A 16 10.92 -4.92 11.72
N VAL A 17 10.87 -3.63 11.48
CA VAL A 17 12.00 -2.82 11.01
C VAL A 17 12.28 -1.79 12.09
N ASN A 18 13.54 -1.63 12.44
CA ASN A 18 13.94 -0.82 13.60
C ASN A 18 14.09 0.68 13.30
N PHE A 19 13.96 1.08 12.03
CA PHE A 19 14.27 2.43 11.57
C PHE A 19 13.04 3.23 11.07
N LEU A 20 11.83 2.66 11.07
CA LEU A 20 10.62 3.39 10.67
C LEU A 20 9.96 4.19 11.80
N THR A 21 10.48 4.06 13.02
CA THR A 21 10.05 4.88 14.16
C THR A 21 10.62 6.28 13.99
N ASP A 22 9.74 7.28 13.96
CA ASP A 22 10.17 8.67 13.98
C ASP A 22 10.74 9.00 15.38
N PRO A 23 12.00 9.45 15.49
CA PRO A 23 12.61 9.78 16.77
C PRO A 23 11.83 10.85 17.54
N THR A 24 11.09 11.71 16.83
CA THR A 24 10.28 12.79 17.42
C THR A 24 8.92 12.31 17.96
N GLU A 25 8.47 11.12 17.58
CA GLU A 25 7.19 10.57 18.04
C GLU A 25 7.24 10.03 19.47
N GLY A 26 8.42 9.97 20.10
CA GLY A 26 8.59 9.51 21.49
C GLY A 26 8.13 8.08 21.74
N ARG A 27 7.85 7.30 20.68
CA ARG A 27 7.37 5.91 20.76
C ARG A 27 8.55 4.98 21.00
N SER A 28 8.50 4.24 22.11
CA SER A 28 9.46 3.20 22.46
C SER A 28 9.30 1.90 21.65
N THR A 29 8.19 1.75 20.93
CA THR A 29 7.89 0.55 20.14
C THR A 29 8.30 0.73 18.68
N LEU A 30 8.92 -0.31 18.11
CA LEU A 30 9.31 -0.34 16.71
C LEU A 30 8.07 -0.26 15.82
N ARG A 31 8.08 0.64 14.84
CA ARG A 31 7.02 0.69 13.84
C ARG A 31 7.29 -0.37 12.76
N PRO A 32 6.43 -1.40 12.61
CA PRO A 32 6.61 -2.37 11.54
C PRO A 32 6.36 -1.72 10.18
N ALA A 33 7.00 -2.27 9.15
CA ALA A 33 6.56 -2.04 7.77
C ALA A 33 5.32 -2.89 7.53
N ASP A 34 4.27 -2.33 6.93
CA ASP A 34 3.06 -3.09 6.61
C ASP A 34 3.41 -4.33 5.78
N VAL A 35 4.32 -4.15 4.81
CA VAL A 35 4.91 -5.23 4.02
C VAL A 35 6.39 -4.93 3.75
N LEU A 36 7.28 -5.88 4.06
CA LEU A 36 8.66 -5.90 3.59
C LEU A 36 8.77 -6.88 2.43
N VAL A 37 9.21 -6.41 1.26
CA VAL A 37 9.49 -7.26 0.09
C VAL A 37 10.99 -7.42 -0.07
N PHE A 38 11.44 -8.67 -0.17
CA PHE A 38 12.86 -9.00 -0.26
C PHE A 38 13.35 -8.98 -1.71
N GLY A 39 14.62 -8.59 -1.91
CA GLY A 39 15.30 -8.66 -3.22
C GLY A 39 14.57 -7.93 -4.36
N TRP A 40 14.04 -6.73 -4.11
CA TRP A 40 13.14 -6.05 -5.05
C TRP A 40 13.84 -5.55 -6.31
N GLU A 41 14.68 -4.52 -6.20
CA GLU A 41 15.43 -3.91 -7.31
C GLU A 41 16.88 -3.70 -6.89
N GLY A 42 17.82 -4.14 -7.74
CA GLY A 42 19.24 -4.15 -7.38
C GLY A 42 19.55 -4.97 -6.12
N GLY A 43 18.71 -5.96 -5.78
CA GLY A 43 18.81 -6.73 -4.54
C GLY A 43 18.29 -6.01 -3.28
N LYS A 44 17.98 -4.71 -3.36
CA LYS A 44 17.49 -3.90 -2.22
C LYS A 44 16.14 -4.40 -1.73
N HIS A 45 15.97 -4.52 -0.42
CA HIS A 45 14.66 -4.79 0.18
C HIS A 45 13.80 -3.52 0.12
N VAL A 46 12.49 -3.66 0.01
CA VAL A 46 11.57 -2.51 -0.05
C VAL A 46 10.54 -2.58 1.08
N CYS A 47 10.44 -1.50 1.83
CA CYS A 47 9.37 -1.26 2.78
C CYS A 47 8.18 -0.67 2.03
N VAL A 48 7.08 -1.41 1.97
CA VAL A 48 5.82 -0.98 1.38
C VAL A 48 4.87 -0.58 2.51
N ASP A 49 4.46 0.68 2.53
CA ASP A 49 3.48 1.22 3.47
C ASP A 49 2.14 1.40 2.72
N LEU A 50 1.10 0.72 3.19
CA LEU A 50 -0.24 0.78 2.61
C LEU A 50 -1.02 1.91 3.27
N THR A 51 -1.51 2.84 2.45
CA THR A 51 -2.36 3.92 2.94
C THR A 51 -3.63 4.04 2.12
N GLY A 52 -4.77 3.87 2.81
CA GLY A 52 -6.10 4.11 2.25
C GLY A 52 -6.64 5.44 2.75
N VAL A 53 -7.07 6.32 1.85
CA VAL A 53 -7.65 7.62 2.20
C VAL A 53 -9.09 7.76 1.72
N SER A 54 -9.90 8.50 2.47
CA SER A 54 -11.20 8.96 1.97
C SER A 54 -10.98 10.28 1.23
N PRO A 55 -11.28 10.36 -0.08
CA PRO A 55 -11.02 11.56 -0.86
C PRO A 55 -12.01 12.69 -0.51
N LEU A 56 -13.04 12.39 0.29
CA LEU A 56 -14.02 13.36 0.80
C LEU A 56 -13.77 13.76 2.26
N ALA A 57 -12.84 13.11 2.96
CA ALA A 57 -12.52 13.48 4.34
C ALA A 57 -11.86 14.86 4.38
N GLY A 58 -12.48 15.81 5.10
CA GLY A 58 -11.98 17.19 5.19
C GLY A 58 -12.31 18.06 3.98
N PHE A 59 -13.25 17.63 3.13
CA PHE A 59 -13.83 18.47 2.09
C PHE A 59 -14.56 19.65 2.74
N ARG A 60 -13.87 20.79 2.87
CA ARG A 60 -14.39 21.92 3.66
C ARG A 60 -14.55 23.24 2.91
N GLU A 61 -14.21 23.33 1.62
CA GLU A 61 -14.49 24.52 0.76
C GLU A 61 -13.86 24.40 -0.64
N ASN A 62 -12.85 23.54 -0.82
CA ASN A 62 -12.17 23.34 -2.10
C ASN A 62 -12.96 22.45 -3.06
N ARG A 63 -12.85 22.69 -4.37
CA ARG A 63 -13.39 21.80 -5.42
C ARG A 63 -12.79 20.40 -5.31
N PHE A 64 -13.61 19.36 -5.53
CA PHE A 64 -13.14 17.99 -5.60
C PHE A 64 -12.25 17.79 -6.83
N VAL A 65 -11.04 17.29 -6.62
CA VAL A 65 -10.12 16.89 -7.68
C VAL A 65 -9.79 15.41 -7.50
N ALA A 66 -10.17 14.61 -8.49
CA ALA A 66 -9.89 13.18 -8.48
C ALA A 66 -8.39 12.92 -8.34
N GLY A 67 -8.01 11.98 -7.48
CA GLY A 67 -6.62 11.61 -7.23
C GLY A 67 -5.81 12.58 -6.33
N GLN A 68 -6.28 13.79 -6.03
CA GLN A 68 -5.53 14.73 -5.20
C GLN A 68 -5.25 14.19 -3.79
N ALA A 69 -6.24 13.50 -3.20
CA ALA A 69 -6.09 12.91 -1.88
C ALA A 69 -5.00 11.83 -1.84
N VAL A 70 -4.91 10.97 -2.87
CA VAL A 70 -3.87 9.92 -2.92
C VAL A 70 -2.49 10.49 -3.17
N LEU A 71 -2.37 11.54 -3.99
CA LEU A 71 -1.09 12.24 -4.20
C LEU A 71 -0.58 12.86 -2.90
N LYS A 72 -1.46 13.56 -2.16
CA LYS A 72 -1.09 14.13 -0.86
C LYS A 72 -0.68 13.05 0.15
N ALA A 73 -1.38 11.92 0.15
CA ALA A 73 -1.06 10.79 1.03
C ALA A 73 0.29 10.16 0.68
N GLU A 74 0.57 9.99 -0.61
CA GLU A 74 1.84 9.51 -1.14
C GLU A 74 2.99 10.42 -0.69
N SER A 75 2.91 11.72 -0.99
CA SER A 75 3.96 12.69 -0.65
C SER A 75 4.24 12.72 0.85
N LYS A 76 3.19 12.73 1.68
CA LYS A 76 3.33 12.73 3.15
C LYS A 76 4.04 11.47 3.67
N LYS A 77 3.82 10.32 3.03
CA LYS A 77 4.49 9.07 3.41
C LYS A 77 5.95 9.06 2.98
N VAL A 78 6.26 9.58 1.78
CA VAL A 78 7.65 9.75 1.33
C VAL A 78 8.43 10.64 2.28
N GLU A 79 7.91 11.83 2.57
CA GLU A 79 8.55 12.80 3.49
C GLU A 79 8.87 12.17 4.84
N LYS A 80 7.95 11.37 5.37
CA LYS A 80 8.08 10.78 6.71
C LYS A 80 9.05 9.59 6.77
N HIS A 81 9.17 8.80 5.70
CA HIS A 81 9.79 7.47 5.79
C HIS A 81 10.88 7.18 4.77
N ALA A 82 10.94 7.90 3.65
CA ALA A 82 11.86 7.57 2.56
C ALA A 82 13.33 7.69 3.00
N LYS A 83 13.68 8.78 3.70
CA LYS A 83 15.04 9.01 4.21
C LYS A 83 15.49 7.87 5.13
N ALA A 84 14.66 7.49 6.10
CA ALA A 84 14.99 6.44 7.04
C ALA A 84 15.19 5.08 6.36
N CYS A 85 14.36 4.74 5.36
CA CYS A 85 14.58 3.56 4.54
C CYS A 85 15.89 3.64 3.77
N GLU A 86 16.18 4.77 3.13
CA GLU A 86 17.38 4.97 2.34
C GLU A 86 18.66 4.80 3.18
N ASP A 87 18.73 5.47 4.34
CA ASP A 87 19.85 5.41 5.27
C ASP A 87 20.10 3.98 5.78
N ASN A 88 19.07 3.13 5.79
CA ASN A 88 19.13 1.73 6.20
C ASN A 88 19.19 0.74 5.01
N GLN A 89 19.58 1.19 3.82
CA GLN A 89 19.71 0.34 2.63
C GLN A 89 18.41 -0.36 2.23
N HIS A 90 17.26 0.28 2.48
CA HIS A 90 15.94 -0.13 1.98
C HIS A 90 15.39 0.88 0.96
N ALA A 91 14.61 0.39 0.00
CA ALA A 91 13.71 1.26 -0.78
C ALA A 91 12.42 1.49 0.01
N PHE A 92 11.72 2.57 -0.30
CA PHE A 92 10.41 2.87 0.27
C PHE A 92 9.37 3.00 -0.83
N VAL A 93 8.23 2.34 -0.67
CA VAL A 93 7.08 2.44 -1.58
C VAL A 93 5.83 2.86 -0.79
N PRO A 94 5.34 4.09 -0.98
CA PRO A 94 4.04 4.51 -0.50
C PRO A 94 2.94 3.94 -1.39
N LEU A 95 2.31 2.84 -0.98
CA LEU A 95 1.17 2.27 -1.68
C LEU A 95 -0.12 2.99 -1.27
N ALA A 96 -0.32 4.18 -1.84
CA ALA A 96 -1.48 5.03 -1.57
C ALA A 96 -2.64 4.78 -2.54
N PHE A 97 -3.84 4.65 -1.98
CA PHE A 97 -5.09 4.49 -2.73
C PHE A 97 -6.25 5.19 -2.01
N ASP A 98 -7.33 5.50 -2.74
CA ASP A 98 -8.54 6.04 -2.14
C ASP A 98 -9.75 5.09 -2.24
N THR A 99 -10.81 5.42 -1.52
CA THR A 99 -12.05 4.64 -1.51
C THR A 99 -12.85 4.71 -2.81
N PHE A 100 -12.51 5.63 -3.72
CA PHE A 100 -13.12 5.75 -5.05
C PHE A 100 -12.38 4.93 -6.12
N GLY A 101 -11.20 4.39 -5.77
CA GLY A 101 -10.40 3.53 -6.63
C GLY A 101 -9.19 4.21 -7.27
N SER A 102 -8.88 5.46 -6.91
CA SER A 102 -7.64 6.11 -7.37
C SER A 102 -6.43 5.43 -6.75
N LEU A 103 -5.35 5.32 -7.52
CA LEU A 103 -4.04 4.84 -7.08
C LEU A 103 -3.01 5.94 -7.30
N ALA A 104 -2.11 6.14 -6.33
CA ALA A 104 -1.00 7.06 -6.51
C ALA A 104 0.06 6.47 -7.49
N PRO A 105 0.88 7.31 -8.14
CA PRO A 105 1.86 6.87 -9.13
C PRO A 105 2.79 5.74 -8.64
N GLU A 106 3.30 5.79 -7.42
CA GLU A 106 4.14 4.71 -6.87
C GLU A 106 3.35 3.41 -6.65
N ALA A 107 2.10 3.50 -6.20
CA ALA A 107 1.25 2.33 -6.07
C ALA A 107 1.04 1.64 -7.43
N VAL A 108 0.82 2.42 -8.50
CA VAL A 108 0.69 1.90 -9.87
C VAL A 108 2.01 1.27 -10.33
N ARG A 109 3.15 1.94 -10.15
CA ARG A 109 4.47 1.41 -10.52
C ARG A 109 4.77 0.09 -9.82
N PHE A 110 4.51 0.02 -8.51
CA PHE A 110 4.69 -1.19 -7.71
C PHE A 110 3.81 -2.33 -8.23
N LEU A 111 2.50 -2.11 -8.38
CA LEU A 111 1.57 -3.15 -8.84
C LEU A 111 1.86 -3.60 -10.27
N ALA A 112 2.25 -2.68 -11.16
CA ALA A 112 2.65 -3.02 -12.53
C ALA A 112 3.92 -3.87 -12.56
N ARG A 113 4.88 -3.65 -11.64
CA ARG A 113 6.04 -4.52 -11.49
C ARG A 113 5.66 -5.90 -10.96
N VAL A 114 4.83 -5.98 -9.92
CA VAL A 114 4.30 -7.27 -9.43
C VAL A 114 3.62 -8.02 -10.57
N GLN A 115 2.82 -7.33 -11.37
CA GLN A 115 2.16 -7.91 -12.53
C GLN A 115 3.16 -8.43 -13.56
N ARG A 116 4.24 -7.71 -13.87
CA ARG A 116 5.28 -8.20 -14.78
C ARG A 116 5.92 -9.50 -14.27
N VAL A 117 6.23 -9.58 -12.97
CA VAL A 117 6.79 -10.80 -12.36
C VAL A 117 5.83 -11.98 -12.46
N VAL A 118 4.52 -11.74 -12.22
CA VAL A 118 3.49 -12.78 -12.45
C VAL A 118 3.52 -13.25 -13.91
N HIS A 119 3.56 -12.35 -14.88
CA HIS A 119 3.60 -12.74 -16.30
C HIS A 119 4.85 -13.52 -16.68
N SER A 120 6.01 -13.17 -16.10
CA SER A 120 7.25 -13.92 -16.31
C SER A 120 7.21 -15.33 -15.70
N ASN A 121 6.55 -15.48 -14.55
CA ASN A 121 6.54 -16.74 -13.81
C ASN A 121 5.41 -17.70 -14.24
N PHE A 122 4.37 -17.22 -14.92
CA PHE A 122 3.20 -18.03 -15.30
C PHE A 122 2.87 -17.89 -16.79
N SER A 123 2.91 -18.99 -17.53
CA SER A 123 2.69 -19.04 -18.99
C SER A 123 1.22 -18.91 -19.42
N THR A 124 0.27 -18.79 -18.48
CA THR A 124 -1.17 -18.81 -18.79
C THR A 124 -1.74 -17.41 -19.08
N PRO A 125 -2.60 -17.23 -20.12
CA PRO A 125 -3.21 -15.94 -20.49
C PRO A 125 -4.05 -15.27 -19.39
N GLN A 126 -4.47 -16.03 -18.36
CA GLN A 126 -5.37 -15.58 -17.29
C GLN A 126 -4.74 -14.59 -16.29
N GLY A 127 -3.46 -14.24 -16.45
CA GLY A 127 -2.71 -13.37 -15.53
C GLY A 127 -2.86 -11.86 -15.76
N ARG A 128 -3.38 -11.39 -16.90
CA ARG A 128 -3.30 -9.97 -17.33
C ARG A 128 -4.01 -8.97 -16.41
N GLY A 129 -5.00 -9.39 -15.65
CA GLY A 129 -5.72 -8.54 -14.67
C GLY A 129 -5.61 -9.01 -13.22
N PHE A 130 -4.95 -10.15 -12.95
CA PHE A 130 -5.02 -10.81 -11.66
C PHE A 130 -4.63 -9.89 -10.49
N VAL A 131 -3.53 -9.14 -10.65
CA VAL A 131 -3.01 -8.26 -9.59
C VAL A 131 -4.01 -7.15 -9.25
N PHE A 132 -4.45 -6.38 -10.24
CA PHE A 132 -5.38 -5.27 -10.03
C PHE A 132 -6.77 -5.75 -9.60
N SER A 133 -7.29 -6.83 -10.18
CA SER A 133 -8.59 -7.39 -9.78
C SER A 133 -8.58 -7.87 -8.33
N ARG A 134 -7.53 -8.58 -7.89
CA ARG A 134 -7.42 -9.05 -6.50
C ARG A 134 -7.17 -7.91 -5.53
N PHE A 135 -6.39 -6.91 -5.93
CA PHE A 135 -6.15 -5.74 -5.11
C PHE A 135 -7.45 -4.95 -4.91
N GLY A 136 -8.16 -4.64 -6.00
CA GLY A 136 -9.45 -3.95 -5.97
C GLY A 136 -10.49 -4.70 -5.13
N PHE A 137 -10.63 -6.01 -5.34
CA PHE A 137 -11.53 -6.83 -4.52
C PHE A 137 -11.16 -6.81 -3.03
N SER A 138 -9.87 -6.81 -2.70
CA SER A 138 -9.42 -6.76 -1.30
C SER A 138 -9.76 -5.41 -0.64
N ILE A 139 -9.63 -4.30 -1.37
CA ILE A 139 -10.05 -2.98 -0.90
C ILE A 139 -11.56 -2.97 -0.67
N GLN A 140 -12.35 -3.37 -1.67
CA GLN A 140 -13.81 -3.40 -1.59
C GLN A 140 -14.30 -4.25 -0.42
N LYS A 141 -13.75 -5.45 -0.24
CA LYS A 141 -14.07 -6.33 0.88
C LYS A 141 -13.79 -5.67 2.23
N ARG A 142 -12.65 -4.96 2.35
CA ARG A 142 -12.30 -4.24 3.59
C ARG A 142 -13.21 -3.04 3.84
N MET A 143 -13.58 -2.29 2.80
CA MET A 143 -14.55 -1.20 2.92
C MET A 143 -15.92 -1.72 3.36
N ALA A 144 -16.41 -2.81 2.74
CA ALA A 144 -17.67 -3.45 3.12
C ALA A 144 -17.67 -3.87 4.60
N ALA A 145 -16.60 -4.49 5.08
CA ALA A 145 -16.46 -4.85 6.50
C ALA A 145 -16.53 -3.62 7.43
N GLN A 146 -15.92 -2.50 7.03
CA GLN A 146 -15.98 -1.25 7.78
C GLN A 146 -17.37 -0.60 7.80
N PHE A 147 -18.17 -0.77 6.74
CA PHE A 147 -19.56 -0.32 6.71
C PHE A 147 -20.44 -1.22 7.59
N VAL A 148 -20.30 -2.54 7.45
CA VAL A 148 -21.06 -3.53 8.24
C VAL A 148 -20.82 -3.33 9.74
N ALA A 149 -19.58 -3.09 10.15
CA ALA A 149 -19.24 -2.81 11.55
C ALA A 149 -19.89 -1.54 12.14
N ARG A 150 -20.53 -0.70 11.31
CA ARG A 150 -21.20 0.55 11.70
C ARG A 150 -22.70 0.53 11.43
N LEU A 151 -23.26 -0.60 11.00
CA LEU A 151 -24.70 -0.72 10.85
C LEU A 151 -25.35 -0.60 12.25
N PRO A 152 -26.43 0.18 12.39
CA PRO A 152 -27.14 0.26 13.65
C PRO A 152 -27.72 -1.11 14.00
N ALA A 153 -27.59 -1.50 15.27
CA ALA A 153 -28.06 -2.79 15.80
C ALA A 153 -29.59 -2.99 15.72
N ILE A 154 -30.33 -1.99 15.22
CA ILE A 154 -31.78 -1.96 15.12
C ILE A 154 -32.29 -2.80 13.92
N LEU A 155 -31.39 -3.34 13.09
CA LEU A 155 -31.71 -4.17 11.93
C LEU A 155 -31.32 -5.66 12.09
N MET A 156 -31.08 -6.12 13.33
CA MET A 156 -30.86 -7.54 13.65
C MET A 156 -31.96 -8.10 14.54
#